data_AF-A0A7C3WJN5-F1
#
_entry.id   AF-A0A7C3WJN5-F1
#
_cell.length_a   1.000
_cell.length_b   1.000
_cell.length_c   1.000
_cell.angle_alpha   90.00
_cell.angle_beta   90.00
_cell.angle_gamma   90.00
#
_symmetry.space_group_name_H-M   'P 1'
#
loop_
_entity.id
_entity.type
_entity.pdbx_description
1 polymer ?
#
loop_
_entity_poly.entity_id
_entity_poly.type
_entity_poly.pdbx_seq_one_letter_code
_entity_poly.pdbx_strand_id
1 'polypeptide(L)' 'MSIITLTTDFGLGSPYVAAMKGVILSVNPAAVVVDLSHDIPPQNIRQAALVLEEVTPYYPAGTIHVVVVDPGVGTERALI' A
#
# COMPACT_ATOMS: atom_id res chain seq x y z
N MET A 1 -6.10 14.88 -10.22
CA MET A 1 -5.89 13.43 -10.42
C MET A 1 -5.04 12.95 -9.26
N SER A 2 -5.53 12.01 -8.45
CA SER A 2 -4.82 11.55 -7.25
C SER A 2 -4.00 10.30 -7.57
N ILE A 3 -2.72 10.28 -7.20
CA ILE A 3 -1.88 9.08 -7.24
C ILE A 3 -1.99 8.40 -5.88
N ILE A 4 -2.28 7.10 -5.90
CA ILE A 4 -2.29 6.25 -4.71
C ILE A 4 -1.26 5.16 -4.92
N THR A 5 -0.27 5.07 -4.04
CA THR A 5 0.71 3.98 -4.11
C THR A 5 0.37 2.87 -3.12
N LEU A 6 0.65 1.62 -3.46
CA LEU A 6 0.41 0.46 -2.60
C LEU A 6 1.73 -0.23 -2.21
N THR A 7 1.91 -0.46 -0.91
CA THR A 7 2.98 -1.31 -0.37
C THR A 7 2.37 -2.35 0.57
N THR A 8 2.55 -3.64 0.32
CA THR A 8 1.99 -4.71 1.18
C THR A 8 2.94 -5.89 1.36
N ASP A 9 2.64 -6.75 2.34
CA ASP A 9 3.31 -8.04 2.57
C ASP A 9 2.46 -9.25 2.13
N PHE A 10 1.48 -9.02 1.24
CA PHE A 10 0.51 -10.04 0.83
C PHE A 10 1.04 -11.03 -0.23
N GLY A 11 2.10 -10.67 -0.94
CA GLY A 11 2.61 -11.39 -2.11
C GLY A 11 1.98 -10.95 -3.43
N LEU A 12 2.73 -11.10 -4.53
CA LEU A 12 2.35 -10.67 -5.89
C LEU A 12 1.08 -11.36 -6.44
N GLY A 13 0.77 -12.57 -5.97
CA GLY A 13 -0.42 -13.33 -6.38
C GLY A 13 -1.66 -13.09 -5.52
N SER A 14 -1.60 -12.17 -4.55
CA SER A 14 -2.66 -12.01 -3.57
C SER A 14 -3.94 -11.42 -4.18
N PRO A 15 -5.11 -12.05 -3.97
CA PRO A 15 -6.39 -11.46 -4.38
C PRO A 15 -6.71 -10.18 -3.59
N TYR A 16 -6.12 -9.96 -2.42
CA TYR A 16 -6.34 -8.75 -1.62
C TYR A 16 -5.82 -7.50 -2.33
N VAL A 17 -4.71 -7.60 -3.07
CA VAL A 17 -4.20 -6.47 -3.87
C VAL A 17 -5.21 -6.08 -4.95
N ALA A 18 -5.78 -7.07 -5.65
CA ALA A 18 -6.81 -6.83 -6.65
C ALA A 18 -8.08 -6.20 -6.03
N ALA A 19 -8.50 -6.70 -4.86
CA ALA A 19 -9.64 -6.15 -4.12
C ALA A 19 -9.40 -4.69 -3.70
N MET A 20 -8.22 -4.36 -3.16
CA MET A 20 -7.86 -2.98 -2.80
C MET A 20 -7.95 -2.04 -4.00
N LYS A 21 -7.38 -2.43 -5.14
CA LYS A 21 -7.46 -1.65 -6.39
C LYS A 21 -8.89 -1.44 -6.85
N GLY A 22 -9.72 -2.49 -6.80
CA GLY A 22 -11.13 -2.42 -7.14
C GLY A 22 -11.91 -1.44 -6.25
N VAL A 23 -11.66 -1.46 -4.95
CA VAL A 23 -12.28 -0.53 -3.98
C VAL A 23 -11.80 0.91 -4.21
N ILE A 24 -10.50 1.12 -4.42
CA ILE A 24 -9.96 2.45 -4.72
C ILE A 24 -10.65 3.03 -5.97
N LEU A 25 -10.73 2.24 -7.04
CA LEU A 25 -11.31 2.67 -8.31
C LEU A 25 -12.84 2.79 -8.27
N SER A 26 -13.53 2.08 -7.38
CA SER A 26 -14.97 2.29 -7.20
C SER A 26 -15.30 3.60 -6.50
N VAL A 27 -14.42 4.05 -5.58
CA VAL A 27 -14.54 5.35 -4.90
C VAL A 27 -14.08 6.49 -5.81
N ASN A 28 -12.94 6.33 -6.48
CA ASN A 28 -12.40 7.30 -7.43
C ASN A 28 -11.93 6.61 -8.71
N PRO A 29 -12.78 6.53 -9.75
CA PRO A 29 -12.43 5.90 -11.03
C PRO A 29 -11.27 6.56 -11.78
N ALA A 30 -10.91 7.81 -11.44
CA ALA A 30 -9.83 8.55 -12.07
C ALA A 30 -8.50 8.50 -11.28
N ALA A 31 -8.43 7.72 -10.20
CA ALA A 31 -7.19 7.54 -9.44
C ALA A 31 -6.15 6.77 -10.26
N VAL A 32 -4.89 7.18 -10.15
CA VAL A 32 -3.74 6.41 -10.66
C VAL A 32 -3.23 5.55 -9.52
N VAL A 33 -3.32 4.23 -9.66
CA VAL A 33 -2.84 3.29 -8.64
C VAL A 33 -1.50 2.71 -9.06
N VAL A 34 -0.49 2.84 -8.20
CA VAL A 34 0.88 2.37 -8.47
C VAL A 34 1.33 1.42 -7.37
N ASP A 35 1.79 0.23 -7.73
CA ASP A 35 2.35 -0.69 -6.75
C ASP A 35 3.83 -0.35 -6.52
N LEU A 36 4.23 -0.12 -5.27
CA LEU A 36 5.65 0.00 -4.93
C LEU A 36 6.25 -1.38 -4.67
N SER A 37 5.56 -2.19 -3.86
CA SER A 37 5.92 -3.58 -3.61
C SER A 37 4.77 -4.32 -2.93
N HIS A 38 4.53 -5.56 -3.34
CA HIS A 38 3.67 -6.50 -2.60
C HIS A 38 4.47 -7.67 -2.03
N ASP A 39 5.80 -7.61 -2.13
CA ASP A 39 6.73 -8.68 -1.76
C ASP A 39 7.53 -8.30 -0.51
N ILE A 40 6.97 -7.41 0.33
CA ILE A 40 7.54 -7.21 1.67
C ILE A 40 7.42 -8.54 2.40
N PRO A 41 8.50 -9.04 3.04
CA PRO A 41 8.41 -10.24 3.86
C PRO A 41 7.31 -10.10 4.92
N PRO A 42 6.55 -11.16 5.19
CA PRO A 42 5.42 -11.11 6.10
C PRO A 42 5.77 -10.42 7.42
N GLN A 43 4.94 -9.43 7.80
CA GLN A 43 5.00 -8.72 9.08
C GLN A 43 6.25 -7.83 9.27
N ASN A 44 7.10 -7.68 8.24
CA ASN A 44 8.35 -6.94 8.35
C ASN A 44 8.16 -5.42 8.14
N ILE A 45 7.65 -4.74 9.17
CA ILE A 45 7.40 -3.30 9.16
C ILE A 45 8.66 -2.46 8.89
N ARG A 46 9.85 -2.95 9.27
CA ARG A 46 11.12 -2.21 9.05
C ARG A 46 11.49 -2.20 7.57
N GLN A 47 11.32 -3.31 6.88
CA GLN A 47 11.58 -3.38 5.44
C GLN A 47 10.57 -2.54 4.66
N ALA A 48 9.30 -2.54 5.05
CA ALA A 48 8.30 -1.64 4.47
C ALA A 48 8.73 -0.16 4.62
N ALA A 49 9.19 0.23 5.81
CA ALA A 49 9.66 1.59 6.05
C ALA A 49 10.85 1.98 5.16
N LEU A 50 11.83 1.09 4.96
CA LEU A 50 12.97 1.34 4.07
C LEU A 50 12.53 1.54 2.61
N VAL A 51 11.61 0.71 2.12
CA VAL A 51 11.05 0.87 0.77
C VAL A 51 10.36 2.22 0.61
N LEU A 52 9.61 2.67 1.61
CA LEU A 52 8.93 3.96 1.56
C LEU A 52 9.92 5.13 1.61
N GLU A 53 10.92 5.07 2.49
CA GLU A 53 11.96 6.09 2.59
C GLU A 53 12.69 6.27 1.25
N GLU A 54 13.00 5.17 0.57
CA GLU A 54 13.69 5.20 -0.71
C GLU A 54 12.81 5.73 -1.85
N VAL A 55 11.52 5.37 -1.89
CA VAL A 55 10.69 5.56 -3.09
C VAL A 55 9.78 6.79 -3.02
N THR A 56 9.26 7.14 -1.83
CA THR A 56 8.30 8.25 -1.67
C THR A 56 8.82 9.62 -2.13
N PRO A 57 10.12 9.99 -2.01
CA PRO A 57 10.61 11.30 -2.47
C PRO A 57 10.49 11.52 -3.99
N TYR A 58 10.32 10.47 -4.79
CA TYR A 58 10.15 10.58 -6.24
C TYR A 58 8.71 10.84 -6.68
N TYR A 59 7.74 10.76 -5.75
CA TYR A 59 6.34 11.00 -6.07
C TYR A 59 5.96 12.48 -5.91
N PRO A 60 5.04 13.00 -6.74
CA PRO A 60 4.56 14.38 -6.59
C PRO A 60 3.93 14.62 -5.22
N ALA A 61 4.02 15.86 -4.75
CA ALA A 61 3.30 16.30 -3.55
C ALA A 61 1.79 16.01 -3.66
N GLY A 62 1.18 15.55 -2.56
CA GLY A 62 -0.23 15.15 -2.52
C GLY A 62 -0.49 13.70 -2.95
N THR A 63 0.55 12.92 -3.28
CA THR A 63 0.44 11.46 -3.43
C THR A 63 0.03 10.82 -2.10
N ILE A 64 -0.88 9.86 -2.15
CA ILE A 64 -1.34 9.10 -0.99
C ILE A 64 -0.60 7.75 -0.99
N HIS A 65 0.19 7.49 0.05
CA HIS A 65 0.91 6.22 0.19
C HIS A 65 0.13 5.30 1.14
N VAL A 66 -0.45 4.23 0.61
CA VAL A 66 -1.17 3.22 1.39
C VAL A 66 -0.24 2.03 1.64
N VAL A 67 -0.04 1.72 2.91
CA VAL A 67 0.91 0.70 3.36
C VAL A 67 0.19 -0.29 4.26
N VAL A 68 0.17 -1.55 3.86
CA VAL A 68 -0.48 -2.62 4.63
C VAL A 68 0.52 -3.72 4.89
N VAL A 69 1.24 -3.56 6.00
CA VAL A 69 2.07 -4.60 6.62
C VAL A 69 1.61 -4.69 8.06
N ASP A 70 0.77 -5.68 8.34
CA ASP A 70 -0.02 -5.74 9.56
C ASP A 70 0.19 -7.06 10.34
N PRO A 71 1.15 -7.08 11.28
CA PRO A 71 1.32 -8.19 12.21
C PRO A 71 0.16 -8.34 13.21
N GLY A 72 -0.63 -7.28 13.43
CA GLY A 72 -1.70 -7.20 14.43
C GLY A 72 -3.09 -7.34 13.83
N VAL A 73 -3.24 -8.04 12.70
CA VAL A 73 -4.54 -8.21 12.05
C VAL A 73 -5.57 -8.84 13.01
N GLY A 74 -6.78 -8.30 13.03
CA GLY A 74 -7.87 -8.78 13.89
C GLY A 74 -7.78 -8.36 15.36
N THR A 75 -6.85 -7.47 15.72
CA THR A 75 -6.76 -6.89 17.07
C THR A 75 -7.46 -5.53 17.16
N GLU A 76 -7.50 -4.94 18.35
CA GLU A 76 -8.09 -3.61 18.61
C GLU A 76 -7.23 -2.43 18.11
N ARG A 77 -6.07 -2.69 17.49
CA ARG A 77 -5.18 -1.62 17.03
C ARG A 77 -5.80 -0.83 15.87
N ALA A 78 -5.74 0.50 15.99
CA ALA A 78 -6.26 1.42 14.98
C ALA A 78 -5.36 1.49 13.73
N LEU A 79 -5.96 1.91 12.61
CA LEU A 79 -5.23 2.35 11.41
C LEU A 79 -4.77 3.80 11.62
N ILE A 80 -3.55 4.12 11.18
CA ILE A 80 -2.93 5.46 11.26
C ILE A 80 -2.44 5.85 9.88
#